data_AF-A0A380RUI4-F1
#
_entry.id   AF-A0A380RUI4-F1
#
_cell.length_a   1.000
_cell.length_b   1.000
_cell.length_c   1.000
_cell.angle_alpha   90.00
_cell.angle_beta   90.00
_cell.angle_gamma   90.00
#
_symmetry.space_group_name_H-M   'P 1'
#
loop_
_entity.id
_entity.type
_entity.pdbx_description
1 polymer ?
#
loop_
_entity_poly.entity_id
_entity_poly.type
_entity_poly.pdbx_seq_one_letter_code
_entity_poly.pdbx_strand_id
1 'polypeptide(L)'
;MKKLVIYVHGKGGNADEANHYKPLFPDFDVVGFDYKAETPWDAKQEFSAYFDSVAAGYDEVVLIANSIGAFFSMNALDEKRIKQALFISPMVNLEKLICNMMLWANVSEDELREKGEIATNFGETLSWKYLCYVRENPIKWNVPTHILYGSNDNLTDLETMQDFAQKVGATFTIMQGGEHWFHTDEQMDFLDRWIEKCQNKH
;
A
#
# COMPACT_ATOMS: atom_id res chain seq x y z
N MET A 1 6.64 27.22 3.15
CA MET A 1 5.99 26.14 2.38
C MET A 1 5.53 25.11 3.38
N LYS A 2 4.23 24.83 3.46
CA LYS A 2 3.69 23.81 4.37
C LYS A 2 3.80 22.45 3.71
N LYS A 3 4.43 21.50 4.40
CA LYS A 3 4.63 20.15 3.89
C LYS A 3 3.95 19.11 4.80
N LEU A 4 3.34 18.11 4.19
CA LEU A 4 2.58 17.07 4.88
C LEU A 4 3.12 15.68 4.51
N VAL A 5 3.25 14.82 5.50
CA VAL A 5 3.33 13.37 5.31
C VAL A 5 2.02 12.76 5.75
N ILE A 6 1.40 11.98 4.86
CA ILE A 6 0.26 11.13 5.20
C ILE A 6 0.76 9.70 5.26
N TYR A 7 0.64 9.07 6.43
CA TYR A 7 0.92 7.66 6.63
C TYR A 7 -0.36 6.83 6.55
N VAL A 8 -0.33 5.75 5.77
CA VAL A 8 -1.43 4.81 5.60
C VAL A 8 -0.95 3.41 5.99
N HIS A 9 -1.53 2.86 7.05
CA HIS A 9 -1.13 1.57 7.58
C HIS A 9 -1.62 0.37 6.73
N GLY A 10 -0.96 -0.77 6.91
CA GLY A 10 -1.39 -2.05 6.34
C GLY A 10 -2.50 -2.71 7.16
N LYS A 11 -2.88 -3.94 6.77
CA LYS A 11 -3.88 -4.71 7.50
C LYS A 11 -3.41 -4.97 8.94
N GLY A 12 -4.27 -4.70 9.92
CA GLY A 12 -3.97 -4.89 11.35
C GLY A 12 -3.09 -3.81 11.99
N GLY A 13 -2.62 -2.83 11.22
CA GLY A 13 -1.93 -1.65 11.75
C GLY A 13 -2.89 -0.55 12.19
N ASN A 14 -2.35 0.61 12.55
CA ASN A 14 -3.12 1.79 12.94
C ASN A 14 -2.39 3.12 12.63
N ALA A 15 -3.08 4.24 12.83
CA ALA A 15 -2.53 5.58 12.59
C ALA A 15 -1.39 6.00 13.52
N ASP A 16 -1.28 5.44 14.73
CA ASP A 16 -0.24 5.86 15.69
C ASP A 16 1.17 5.42 15.25
N GLU A 17 1.28 4.44 14.36
CA GLU A 17 2.53 4.08 13.68
C GLU A 17 3.13 5.28 12.92
N ALA A 18 2.32 6.28 12.56
CA ALA A 18 2.80 7.53 11.96
C ALA A 18 3.82 8.28 12.84
N ASN A 19 3.79 8.05 14.16
CA ASN A 19 4.73 8.68 15.10
C ASN A 19 6.19 8.29 14.82
N HIS A 20 6.42 7.09 14.26
CA HIS A 20 7.75 6.63 13.87
C HIS A 20 8.41 7.54 12.82
N TYR A 21 7.61 8.08 11.89
CA TYR A 21 8.12 8.88 10.78
C TYR A 21 8.34 10.36 11.14
N LYS A 22 7.80 10.87 12.26
CA LYS A 22 8.00 12.25 12.72
C LYS A 22 9.48 12.68 12.76
N PRO A 23 10.40 11.93 13.41
CA PRO A 23 11.82 12.29 13.41
C PRO A 23 12.48 12.22 12.01
N LEU A 24 11.94 11.42 11.09
CA LEU A 24 12.47 11.27 9.73
C LEU A 24 12.06 12.41 8.80
N PHE A 25 11.06 13.20 9.17
CA PHE A 25 10.55 14.34 8.39
C PHE A 25 10.40 15.60 9.26
N PRO A 26 11.50 16.17 9.78
CA PRO A 26 11.44 17.26 10.77
C PRO A 26 10.79 18.55 10.24
N ASP A 27 10.73 18.75 8.92
CA ASP A 27 10.13 19.91 8.26
C ASP A 27 8.68 19.66 7.78
N PHE A 28 8.09 18.51 8.12
CA PHE A 28 6.74 18.13 7.71
C PHE A 28 5.84 17.95 8.93
N ASP A 29 4.57 18.31 8.77
CA ASP A 29 3.53 17.75 9.63
C ASP A 29 3.34 16.28 9.22
N VAL A 30 3.27 15.37 10.19
CA VAL A 30 3.09 13.93 9.94
C VAL A 30 1.79 13.46 10.57
N VAL A 31 0.89 12.94 9.74
CA VAL A 31 -0.42 12.43 10.17
C VAL A 31 -0.60 10.98 9.76
N GLY A 32 -1.15 10.17 10.66
CA GLY A 32 -1.60 8.81 10.35
C GLY A 32 -3.07 8.81 9.97
N PHE A 33 -3.42 8.03 8.95
CA PHE A 33 -4.80 7.84 8.53
C PHE A 33 -5.37 6.53 9.09
N ASP A 34 -6.31 6.64 10.03
CA ASP A 34 -7.01 5.52 10.66
C ASP A 34 -8.29 5.17 9.88
N TYR A 35 -8.11 4.66 8.65
CA TYR A 35 -9.22 4.33 7.76
C TYR A 35 -10.06 3.16 8.28
N LYS A 36 -11.33 3.11 7.88
CA LYS A 36 -12.26 2.02 8.22
C LYS A 36 -12.67 1.16 7.02
N ALA A 37 -12.34 1.60 5.81
CA ALA A 37 -12.62 0.83 4.60
C ALA A 37 -11.94 -0.55 4.62
N GLU A 38 -12.74 -1.58 4.41
CA GLU A 38 -12.28 -2.96 4.23
C GLU A 38 -12.25 -3.36 2.75
N THR A 39 -12.85 -2.54 1.89
CA THR A 39 -13.03 -2.79 0.46
C THR A 39 -12.54 -1.61 -0.37
N PRO A 40 -12.15 -1.82 -1.64
CA PRO A 40 -11.58 -0.75 -2.44
C PRO A 40 -12.61 0.29 -2.88
N TRP A 41 -13.89 -0.06 -3.03
CA TRP A 41 -14.93 0.92 -3.37
C TRP A 41 -15.26 1.83 -2.18
N ASP A 42 -15.20 1.31 -0.96
CA ASP A 42 -15.34 2.13 0.26
C ASP A 42 -14.09 2.99 0.45
N ALA A 43 -12.91 2.40 0.27
CA ALA A 43 -11.63 3.10 0.36
C ALA A 43 -11.55 4.26 -0.65
N LYS A 44 -12.06 4.06 -1.87
CA LYS A 44 -12.10 5.10 -2.90
C LYS A 44 -12.78 6.38 -2.43
N GLN A 45 -13.86 6.27 -1.67
CA GLN A 45 -14.58 7.43 -1.13
C GLN A 45 -13.87 7.98 0.11
N GLU A 46 -13.55 7.11 1.06
CA GLU A 46 -13.00 7.50 2.36
C GLU A 46 -11.62 8.16 2.22
N PHE A 47 -10.71 7.55 1.45
CA PHE A 47 -9.34 8.03 1.26
C PHE A 47 -9.33 9.37 0.53
N SER A 48 -10.16 9.51 -0.51
CA SER A 48 -10.25 10.75 -1.28
C SER A 48 -10.75 11.91 -0.42
N ALA A 49 -11.80 11.68 0.38
CA ALA A 49 -12.35 12.69 1.29
C ALA A 49 -11.36 13.05 2.41
N TYR A 50 -10.69 12.06 2.99
CA TYR A 50 -9.67 12.28 4.01
C TYR A 50 -8.51 13.11 3.45
N PHE A 51 -7.98 12.73 2.29
CA PHE A 51 -6.89 13.44 1.62
C PHE A 51 -7.24 14.91 1.40
N ASP A 52 -8.41 15.19 0.82
CA ASP A 52 -8.85 16.57 0.54
C ASP A 52 -8.97 17.40 1.82
N SER A 53 -9.40 16.78 2.93
CA SER A 53 -9.50 17.45 4.22
C SER A 53 -8.13 17.76 4.83
N VAL A 54 -7.20 16.80 4.85
CA VAL A 54 -5.92 16.97 5.57
C VAL A 54 -4.86 17.68 4.73
N ALA A 55 -4.89 17.52 3.41
CA ALA A 55 -3.95 18.18 2.51
C ALA A 55 -4.33 19.64 2.23
N ALA A 56 -5.50 20.10 2.68
CA ALA A 56 -5.95 21.48 2.49
C ALA A 56 -4.94 22.49 3.07
N GLY A 57 -4.40 23.34 2.19
CA GLY A 57 -3.44 24.37 2.58
C GLY A 57 -1.98 23.90 2.71
N TYR A 58 -1.69 22.64 2.36
CA TYR A 58 -0.32 22.15 2.18
C TYR A 58 0.13 22.31 0.73
N ASP A 59 1.40 22.70 0.55
CA ASP A 59 1.99 22.94 -0.76
C ASP A 59 2.57 21.64 -1.37
N GLU A 60 3.00 20.74 -0.49
CA GLU A 60 3.68 19.49 -0.78
C GLU A 60 3.13 18.38 0.13
N VAL A 61 2.79 17.24 -0.48
CA VAL A 61 2.31 16.05 0.24
C VAL A 61 3.16 14.84 -0.16
N VAL A 62 3.70 14.16 0.84
CA VAL A 62 4.35 12.85 0.71
C VAL A 62 3.41 11.79 1.26
N LEU A 63 3.23 10.71 0.51
CA LEU A 63 2.45 9.56 0.96
C LEU A 63 3.41 8.46 1.41
N ILE A 64 3.21 7.92 2.61
CA ILE A 64 3.84 6.68 3.06
C ILE A 64 2.73 5.66 3.20
N ALA A 65 2.84 4.49 2.55
CA ALA A 65 1.78 3.49 2.62
C ALA A 65 2.33 2.06 2.66
N ASN A 66 1.73 1.25 3.53
CA ASN A 66 2.15 -0.12 3.78
C ASN A 66 1.16 -1.12 3.20
N SER A 67 1.64 -2.17 2.52
CA SER A 67 0.83 -3.35 2.16
C SER A 67 -0.50 -2.99 1.46
N ILE A 68 -1.64 -3.46 1.97
CA ILE A 68 -2.98 -3.15 1.46
C ILE A 68 -3.32 -1.65 1.52
N GLY A 69 -2.77 -0.90 2.47
CA GLY A 69 -2.94 0.55 2.54
C GLY A 69 -2.37 1.25 1.31
N ALA A 70 -1.27 0.73 0.75
CA ALA A 70 -0.73 1.20 -0.53
C ALA A 70 -1.67 0.89 -1.69
N PHE A 71 -2.30 -0.30 -1.71
CA PHE A 71 -3.30 -0.64 -2.72
C PHE A 71 -4.50 0.32 -2.69
N PHE A 72 -5.08 0.54 -1.52
CA PHE A 72 -6.20 1.47 -1.36
C PHE A 72 -5.81 2.91 -1.74
N SER A 73 -4.61 3.33 -1.35
CA SER A 73 -4.08 4.64 -1.77
C SER A 73 -3.98 4.75 -3.28
N MET A 74 -3.45 3.73 -3.96
CA MET A 74 -3.38 3.71 -5.42
C MET A 74 -4.76 3.67 -6.09
N ASN A 75 -5.75 3.02 -5.48
CA ASN A 75 -7.11 2.96 -6.01
C ASN A 75 -7.88 4.28 -5.86
N ALA A 76 -7.55 5.08 -4.84
CA ALA A 76 -8.33 6.24 -4.42
C ALA A 76 -7.68 7.59 -4.71
N LEU A 77 -6.34 7.64 -4.81
CA LEU A 77 -5.57 8.88 -4.79
C LEU A 77 -4.77 9.15 -6.09
N ASP A 78 -5.05 8.42 -7.17
CA ASP A 78 -4.32 8.51 -8.44
C ASP A 78 -4.36 9.90 -9.09
N GLU A 79 -5.45 10.65 -8.88
CA GLU A 79 -5.62 12.02 -9.36
C GLU A 79 -5.22 13.09 -8.32
N LYS A 80 -4.79 12.70 -7.12
CA LYS A 80 -4.45 13.64 -6.05
C LYS A 80 -3.05 14.22 -6.22
N ARG A 81 -2.86 15.44 -5.73
CA ARG A 81 -1.57 16.14 -5.78
C ARG A 81 -0.62 15.59 -4.70
N ILE A 82 0.03 14.48 -5.03
CA ILE A 82 1.07 13.85 -4.21
C ILE A 82 2.42 14.09 -4.89
N LYS A 83 3.39 14.62 -4.13
CA LYS A 83 4.73 14.90 -4.64
C LYS A 83 5.51 13.62 -4.91
N GLN A 84 5.45 12.69 -3.96
CA GLN A 84 6.05 11.37 -4.05
C GLN A 84 5.36 10.40 -3.09
N ALA A 85 5.48 9.11 -3.38
CA ALA A 85 5.03 8.02 -2.51
C ALA A 85 6.19 7.11 -2.10
N LEU A 86 6.21 6.74 -0.83
CA LEU A 86 7.12 5.78 -0.23
C LEU A 86 6.29 4.54 0.14
N PHE A 87 6.38 3.52 -0.69
CA PHE A 87 5.62 2.28 -0.50
C PHE A 87 6.47 1.20 0.15
N ILE A 88 5.96 0.63 1.24
CA ILE A 88 6.63 -0.42 2.00
C ILE A 88 5.82 -1.71 1.80
N SER A 89 6.44 -2.69 1.15
CA SER A 89 5.84 -3.96 0.74
C SER A 89 4.43 -3.80 0.14
N PRO A 90 4.21 -2.93 -0.87
CA PRO A 90 2.87 -2.61 -1.35
C PRO A 90 2.17 -3.82 -1.97
N MET A 91 0.86 -3.95 -1.76
CA MET A 91 0.06 -4.88 -2.56
C MET A 91 -0.24 -4.27 -3.93
N VAL A 92 0.41 -4.77 -4.98
CA VAL A 92 0.37 -4.17 -6.33
C VAL A 92 -0.49 -4.96 -7.32
N ASN A 93 -0.88 -6.18 -6.97
CA ASN A 93 -1.72 -7.04 -7.82
C ASN A 93 -2.67 -7.90 -6.96
N LEU A 94 -3.79 -7.30 -6.54
CA LEU A 94 -4.78 -8.01 -5.74
C LEU A 94 -5.51 -9.11 -6.51
N GLU A 95 -5.66 -8.99 -7.84
CA GLU A 95 -6.23 -10.09 -8.63
C GLU A 95 -5.38 -11.36 -8.46
N LYS A 96 -4.05 -11.24 -8.64
CA LYS A 96 -3.13 -12.37 -8.46
C LYS A 96 -3.19 -12.94 -7.04
N LEU A 97 -3.25 -12.08 -6.02
CA LEU A 97 -3.37 -12.50 -4.62
C LEU A 97 -4.69 -13.27 -4.37
N ILE A 98 -5.82 -12.76 -4.84
CA ILE A 98 -7.12 -13.43 -4.70
C ILE A 98 -7.11 -14.78 -5.43
N CYS A 99 -6.56 -14.84 -6.66
CA CYS A 99 -6.40 -16.08 -7.40
C CYS A 99 -5.51 -17.10 -6.66
N ASN A 100 -4.40 -16.66 -6.05
CA ASN A 100 -3.56 -17.52 -5.22
C ASN A 100 -4.31 -18.04 -4.00
N MET A 101 -5.08 -17.19 -3.32
CA MET A 101 -5.91 -17.59 -2.19
C MET A 101 -6.98 -18.61 -2.58
N MET A 102 -7.59 -18.47 -3.77
CA MET A 102 -8.51 -19.46 -4.33
C MET A 102 -7.82 -20.81 -4.54
N LEU A 103 -6.59 -20.81 -5.08
CA LEU A 103 -5.80 -22.03 -5.25
C LEU A 103 -5.49 -22.69 -3.90
N TRP A 104 -5.08 -21.93 -2.89
CA TRP A 104 -4.81 -22.45 -1.55
C TRP A 104 -6.06 -23.02 -0.87
N ALA A 105 -7.22 -22.40 -1.10
CA ALA A 105 -8.51 -22.83 -0.58
C ALA A 105 -9.17 -23.95 -1.43
N ASN A 106 -8.56 -24.33 -2.56
CA ASN A 106 -9.15 -25.25 -3.54
C ASN A 106 -10.55 -24.81 -4.02
N VAL A 107 -10.71 -23.51 -4.28
CA VAL A 107 -11.95 -22.87 -4.74
C VAL A 107 -11.82 -22.52 -6.23
N SER A 108 -12.81 -22.89 -7.04
CA SER A 108 -12.85 -22.49 -8.45
C SER A 108 -13.50 -21.11 -8.64
N GLU A 109 -13.25 -20.48 -9.79
CA GLU A 109 -13.89 -19.20 -10.11
C GLU A 109 -15.41 -19.33 -10.26
N ASP A 110 -15.89 -20.42 -10.86
CA ASP A 110 -17.33 -20.70 -10.96
C ASP A 110 -17.96 -20.87 -9.58
N GLU A 111 -17.28 -21.57 -8.67
CA GLU A 111 -17.74 -21.73 -7.29
C GLU A 111 -17.80 -20.39 -6.54
N LEU A 112 -16.76 -19.56 -6.66
CA LEU A 112 -16.74 -18.23 -6.05
C LEU A 112 -17.86 -17.34 -6.62
N ARG A 113 -18.08 -17.38 -7.94
CA ARG A 113 -19.16 -16.65 -8.60
C ARG A 113 -20.54 -17.09 -8.12
N GLU A 114 -20.76 -18.39 -7.96
CA GLU A 114 -22.05 -18.94 -7.50
C GLU A 114 -22.32 -18.63 -6.02
N LYS A 115 -21.31 -18.74 -5.16
CA LYS A 115 -21.46 -18.54 -3.71
C LYS A 115 -21.36 -17.07 -3.29
N GLY A 116 -20.73 -16.22 -4.11
CA GLY A 116 -20.48 -14.81 -3.82
C GLY A 116 -19.33 -14.59 -2.84
N GLU A 117 -19.41 -15.18 -1.66
CA GLU A 117 -18.36 -15.12 -0.63
C GLU A 117 -18.05 -16.49 -0.03
N ILE A 118 -16.77 -16.77 0.18
CA ILE A 118 -16.29 -18.04 0.74
C ILE A 118 -15.23 -17.74 1.81
N ALA A 119 -15.55 -18.04 3.06
CA ALA A 119 -14.59 -17.98 4.16
C ALA A 119 -13.53 -19.09 4.00
N THR A 120 -12.26 -18.73 4.19
CA THR A 120 -11.14 -19.67 4.10
C THR A 120 -10.71 -20.13 5.50
N ASN A 121 -10.00 -21.26 5.56
CA ASN A 121 -9.45 -21.78 6.80
C ASN A 121 -8.23 -21.00 7.32
N PHE A 122 -7.73 -20.04 6.55
CA PHE A 122 -6.61 -19.16 6.91
C PHE A 122 -7.07 -17.74 7.30
N GLY A 123 -8.36 -17.55 7.59
CA GLY A 123 -8.89 -16.33 8.20
C GLY A 123 -9.21 -15.19 7.24
N GLU A 124 -9.21 -15.47 5.93
CA GLU A 124 -9.62 -14.50 4.90
C GLU A 124 -10.97 -14.90 4.29
N THR A 125 -11.64 -13.95 3.64
CA THR A 125 -12.87 -14.23 2.87
C THR A 125 -12.64 -13.92 1.41
N LEU A 126 -12.77 -14.93 0.56
CA LEU A 126 -12.81 -14.75 -0.89
C LEU A 126 -14.14 -14.10 -1.26
N SER A 127 -14.09 -13.05 -2.09
CA SER A 127 -15.29 -12.32 -2.52
C SER A 127 -15.30 -12.16 -4.04
N TRP A 128 -16.35 -12.67 -4.68
CA TRP A 128 -16.58 -12.51 -6.11
C TRP A 128 -16.66 -11.03 -6.51
N LYS A 129 -17.39 -10.24 -5.71
CA LYS A 129 -17.52 -8.79 -5.92
C LYS A 129 -16.16 -8.10 -5.89
N TYR A 130 -15.29 -8.49 -4.95
CA TYR A 130 -13.94 -7.94 -4.86
C TYR A 130 -13.08 -8.35 -6.08
N LEU A 131 -13.11 -9.64 -6.46
CA LEU A 131 -12.40 -10.12 -7.65
C LEU A 131 -12.83 -9.38 -8.93
N CYS A 132 -14.14 -9.20 -9.15
CA CYS A 132 -14.66 -8.41 -10.27
C CYS A 132 -14.18 -6.96 -10.21
N TYR A 133 -14.26 -6.32 -9.02
CA TYR A 133 -13.86 -4.93 -8.88
C TYR A 133 -12.39 -4.71 -9.26
N VAL A 134 -11.46 -5.55 -8.79
CA VAL A 134 -10.04 -5.35 -9.09
C VAL A 134 -9.70 -5.58 -10.57
N ARG A 135 -10.44 -6.45 -11.25
CA ARG A 135 -10.34 -6.67 -12.71
C ARG A 135 -10.87 -5.48 -13.50
N GLU A 136 -11.98 -4.91 -13.07
CA GLU A 136 -12.63 -3.76 -13.72
C GLU A 136 -11.92 -2.43 -13.43
N ASN A 137 -11.16 -2.36 -12.34
CA ASN A 137 -10.47 -1.16 -11.87
C ASN A 137 -8.96 -1.40 -11.72
N PRO A 138 -8.23 -1.65 -12.83
CA PRO A 138 -6.79 -1.85 -12.78
C PRO A 138 -6.09 -0.60 -12.23
N ILE A 139 -5.03 -0.81 -11.45
CA ILE A 139 -4.26 0.28 -10.86
C ILE A 139 -3.69 1.19 -11.95
N LYS A 140 -4.03 2.48 -11.84
CA LYS A 140 -3.43 3.58 -12.59
C LYS A 140 -2.68 4.45 -11.59
N TRP A 141 -1.36 4.42 -11.60
CA TRP A 141 -0.56 5.16 -10.63
C TRP A 141 0.59 5.86 -11.34
N ASN A 142 0.60 7.19 -11.28
CA ASN A 142 1.55 8.05 -11.98
C ASN A 142 2.36 8.94 -11.02
N VAL A 143 2.20 8.77 -9.72
CA VAL A 143 2.93 9.53 -8.71
C VAL A 143 4.37 9.00 -8.65
N PRO A 144 5.40 9.87 -8.60
CA PRO A 144 6.78 9.45 -8.37
C PRO A 144 6.88 8.56 -7.14
N THR A 145 7.42 7.35 -7.28
CA THR A 145 7.32 6.34 -6.22
C THR A 145 8.66 5.69 -5.92
N HIS A 146 8.92 5.47 -4.64
CA HIS A 146 9.99 4.62 -4.13
C HIS A 146 9.35 3.41 -3.45
N ILE A 147 9.82 2.21 -3.80
CA ILE A 147 9.33 0.96 -3.24
C ILE A 147 10.44 0.30 -2.42
N LEU A 148 10.12 -0.05 -1.18
CA LEU A 148 10.88 -0.94 -0.31
C LEU A 148 10.19 -2.30 -0.27
N TYR A 149 10.95 -3.37 -0.51
CA TYR A 149 10.45 -4.74 -0.55
C TYR A 149 11.38 -5.67 0.23
N GLY A 150 10.81 -6.56 1.05
CA GLY A 150 11.55 -7.61 1.75
C GLY A 150 11.75 -8.84 0.86
N SER A 151 12.97 -9.37 0.75
CA SER A 151 13.23 -10.54 -0.10
C SER A 151 12.49 -11.81 0.33
N ASN A 152 12.02 -11.87 1.59
CA ASN A 152 11.25 -12.97 2.16
C ASN A 152 9.75 -12.64 2.26
N ASP A 153 9.25 -11.66 1.49
CA ASP A 153 7.82 -11.42 1.33
C ASP A 153 7.14 -12.64 0.67
N ASN A 154 6.21 -13.26 1.39
CA ASN A 154 5.48 -14.44 0.95
C ASN A 154 4.08 -14.11 0.38
N LEU A 155 3.69 -12.83 0.37
CA LEU A 155 2.38 -12.38 -0.11
C LEU A 155 2.45 -11.86 -1.54
N THR A 156 3.49 -11.10 -1.88
CA THR A 156 3.72 -10.60 -3.23
C THR A 156 5.07 -11.10 -3.73
N ASP A 157 5.09 -11.84 -4.84
CA ASP A 157 6.35 -12.33 -5.40
C ASP A 157 7.18 -11.21 -6.04
N LEU A 158 8.49 -11.43 -6.06
CA LEU A 158 9.49 -10.48 -6.56
C LEU A 158 9.23 -10.06 -8.02
N GLU A 159 8.87 -11.01 -8.88
CA GLU A 159 8.60 -10.74 -10.31
C GLU A 159 7.44 -9.75 -10.45
N THR A 160 6.32 -9.99 -9.75
CA THR A 160 5.16 -9.08 -9.75
C THR A 160 5.54 -7.68 -9.26
N MET A 161 6.37 -7.59 -8.23
CA MET A 161 6.81 -6.31 -7.69
C MET A 161 7.74 -5.57 -8.66
N GLN A 162 8.67 -6.27 -9.32
CA GLN A 162 9.58 -5.70 -10.32
C GLN A 162 8.82 -5.21 -11.55
N ASP A 163 7.88 -5.99 -12.06
CA ASP A 163 7.02 -5.62 -13.18
C ASP A 163 6.21 -4.36 -12.86
N PHE A 164 5.64 -4.30 -11.66
CA PHE A 164 4.93 -3.10 -11.20
C PHE A 164 5.86 -1.89 -11.12
N ALA A 165 7.03 -2.03 -10.48
CA ALA A 165 7.99 -0.95 -10.34
C ALA A 165 8.44 -0.40 -11.71
N GLN A 166 8.70 -1.29 -12.68
CA GLN A 166 9.03 -0.91 -14.05
C GLN A 166 7.87 -0.17 -14.73
N LYS A 167 6.64 -0.68 -14.60
CA LYS A 167 5.44 -0.10 -15.21
C LYS A 167 5.17 1.33 -14.74
N VAL A 168 5.39 1.63 -13.46
CA VAL A 168 5.15 2.97 -12.89
C VAL A 168 6.41 3.84 -12.81
N GLY A 169 7.56 3.32 -13.25
CA GLY A 169 8.84 4.02 -13.17
C GLY A 169 9.33 4.25 -11.74
N ALA A 170 8.93 3.40 -10.79
CA ALA A 170 9.35 3.50 -9.40
C ALA A 170 10.80 3.04 -9.21
N THR A 171 11.51 3.64 -8.25
CA THR A 171 12.76 3.03 -7.79
C THR A 171 12.44 1.83 -6.91
N PHE A 172 13.16 0.74 -7.08
CA PHE A 172 12.92 -0.50 -6.35
C PHE A 172 14.11 -0.86 -5.47
N THR A 173 13.89 -0.98 -4.16
CA THR A 173 14.90 -1.37 -3.17
C THR A 173 14.50 -2.66 -2.49
N ILE A 174 15.41 -3.62 -2.45
CA ILE A 174 15.20 -4.90 -1.79
C ILE A 174 16.01 -4.94 -0.49
N MET A 175 15.35 -5.20 0.63
CA MET A 175 16.01 -5.61 1.87
C MET A 175 16.20 -7.13 1.85
N GLN A 176 17.45 -7.58 1.78
CA GLN A 176 17.77 -9.01 1.90
C GLN A 176 17.40 -9.51 3.30
N GLY A 177 16.69 -10.63 3.38
CA GLY A 177 16.14 -11.18 4.62
C GLY A 177 14.94 -10.41 5.19
N GLY A 178 14.55 -9.29 4.56
CA GLY A 178 13.38 -8.52 4.98
C GLY A 178 12.09 -9.29 4.72
N GLU A 179 11.14 -9.19 5.64
CA GLU A 179 9.82 -9.81 5.53
C GLU A 179 8.80 -8.83 4.92
N HIS A 180 7.57 -9.29 4.69
CA HIS A 180 6.49 -8.41 4.25
C HIS A 180 6.22 -7.30 5.28
N TRP A 181 6.10 -7.69 6.56
CA TRP A 181 5.94 -6.75 7.66
C TRP A 181 7.30 -6.42 8.26
N PHE A 182 7.73 -5.17 8.08
CA PHE A 182 8.94 -4.63 8.69
C PHE A 182 8.65 -4.32 10.16
N HIS A 183 9.30 -5.04 11.06
CA HIS A 183 9.01 -4.96 12.50
C HIS A 183 10.22 -5.26 13.41
N THR A 184 11.23 -5.97 12.92
CA THR A 184 12.46 -6.19 13.68
C THR A 184 13.31 -4.92 13.69
N ASP A 185 14.15 -4.73 14.72
CA ASP A 185 15.03 -3.57 14.82
C ASP A 185 15.89 -3.40 13.54
N GLU A 186 16.43 -4.49 13.00
CA GLU A 186 17.22 -4.48 11.76
C GLU A 186 16.39 -4.02 10.54
N GLN A 187 15.13 -4.47 10.45
CA GLN A 187 14.21 -4.07 9.37
C GLN A 187 13.83 -2.60 9.49
N MET A 188 13.53 -2.13 10.70
CA MET A 188 13.19 -0.73 10.95
C MET A 188 14.38 0.19 10.69
N ASP A 189 15.58 -0.17 11.13
CA ASP A 189 16.82 0.58 10.83
C ASP A 189 17.12 0.63 9.32
N PHE A 190 16.79 -0.43 8.57
CA PHE A 190 16.92 -0.42 7.11
C PHE A 190 15.90 0.52 6.46
N LEU A 191 14.65 0.45 6.91
CA LEU A 191 13.55 1.29 6.45
C LEU A 191 13.87 2.77 6.66
N ASP A 192 14.38 3.15 7.83
CA ASP A 192 14.70 4.54 8.17
C ASP A 192 15.78 5.10 7.24
N ARG A 193 16.88 4.35 7.07
CA ARG A 193 17.95 4.72 6.12
C ARG A 193 17.47 4.75 4.68
N TRP A 194 16.50 3.91 4.31
CA TRP A 194 15.91 3.93 2.98
C TRP A 194 15.07 5.20 2.77
N ILE A 195 14.26 5.61 3.76
CA ILE A 195 13.49 6.86 3.74
C ILE A 195 14.43 8.06 3.59
N GLU A 196 15.48 8.15 4.40
CA GLU A 196 16.47 9.24 4.32
C GLU A 196 17.11 9.33 2.93
N LYS A 197 17.44 8.18 2.31
CA LYS A 197 17.97 8.14 0.94
C LYS A 197 16.98 8.61 -0.11
N CYS A 198 15.68 8.37 0.07
CA CYS A 198 14.65 8.83 -0.87
C CYS A 198 14.49 10.35 -0.81
N GLN A 199 14.60 10.94 0.38
CA GLN A 199 14.52 12.39 0.57
C GLN A 199 15.71 13.15 -0.03
N ASN A 200 16.91 12.57 0.00
CA ASN A 200 18.16 13.20 -0.44
C ASN A 200 18.40 13.16 -1.97
N LYS A 201 17.47 12.67 -2.78
CA LYS A 201 17.61 12.54 -4.24
C LYS A 201 17.06 13.74 -5.04
N HIS A 202 17.08 14.94 -4.46
CA HIS A 202 16.63 16.18 -5.09
C HIS A 202 17.76 17.15 -5.35
#